data_AF-A0A7S2E250-F1
#
_entry.id   AF-A0A7S2E250-F1
#
_cell.length_a   1.000
_cell.length_b   1.000
_cell.length_c   1.000
_cell.angle_alpha   90.00
_cell.angle_beta   90.00
_cell.angle_gamma   90.00
#
_symmetry.space_group_name_H-M   'P 1'
#
loop_
_entity.id
_entity.type
_entity.pdbx_description
1 polymer ?
#
loop_
_entity_poly.entity_id
_entity_poly.type
_entity_poly.pdbx_seq_one_letter_code
_entity_poly.pdbx_strand_id
1 'polypeptide(L)'
;VKPELLESVCVTLTNLCDDDGDDWRTISNAGAVFSLTAQLGTSNAQLQEALITLLAILCAHPECREQAADANAMPILTRLLSSSRTNIQRCALALTQQLCASKRACDALLDGGAAAPLASLLSTSAASDVEVALA
;
A
#
# COMPACT_ATOMS: atom_id res chain seq x y z
N VAL A 1 -5.10 16.48 13.10
CA VAL A 1 -4.29 17.16 12.05
C VAL A 1 -5.18 17.33 10.82
N LYS A 2 -5.05 18.42 10.06
CA LYS A 2 -5.81 18.59 8.81
C LYS A 2 -5.37 17.55 7.78
N PRO A 3 -6.29 16.87 7.08
CA PRO A 3 -5.95 15.82 6.14
C PRO A 3 -5.09 16.34 4.97
N GLU A 4 -5.31 17.57 4.51
CA GLU A 4 -4.50 18.18 3.44
C GLU A 4 -3.02 18.32 3.83
N LEU A 5 -2.75 18.64 5.10
CA LEU A 5 -1.39 18.77 5.59
C LEU A 5 -0.70 17.41 5.72
N LEU A 6 -1.44 16.38 6.16
CA LEU A 6 -0.91 15.02 6.22
C LEU A 6 -0.61 14.46 4.82
N GLU A 7 -1.49 14.72 3.86
CA GLU A 7 -1.28 14.35 2.46
C GLU A 7 0.01 15.00 1.93
N SER A 8 0.15 16.32 2.11
CA SER A 8 1.33 17.06 1.65
C SER A 8 2.61 16.53 2.30
N VAL A 9 2.58 16.22 3.60
CA VAL A 9 3.71 15.57 4.30
C VAL A 9 4.03 14.21 3.69
N CYS A 10 3.04 13.35 3.45
CA CYS A 10 3.26 12.03 2.86
C CYS A 10 3.91 12.14 1.48
N VAL A 11 3.45 13.07 0.63
CA VAL A 11 4.03 13.32 -0.69
C VAL A 11 5.46 13.82 -0.58
N THR A 12 5.76 14.73 0.35
CA THR A 12 7.14 15.21 0.54
C THR A 12 8.09 14.10 1.00
N LEU A 13 7.64 13.23 1.91
CA LEU A 13 8.44 12.09 2.37
C LEU A 13 8.60 11.04 1.26
N THR A 14 7.57 10.85 0.43
CA THR A 14 7.62 9.97 -0.74
C THR A 14 8.76 10.39 -1.66
N ASN A 15 8.81 11.69 -2.01
CA ASN A 15 9.86 12.21 -2.89
C ASN A 15 11.26 12.16 -2.27
N LEU A 16 11.35 12.22 -0.94
CA LEU A 16 12.63 12.09 -0.23
C LEU A 16 13.14 10.64 -0.23
N CYS A 17 12.23 9.65 -0.17
CA CYS A 17 12.57 8.24 -0.18
C CYS A 17 12.61 7.60 -1.57
N ASP A 18 12.43 8.38 -2.64
CA ASP A 18 12.40 7.89 -4.02
C ASP A 18 13.82 7.72 -4.61
N ASP A 19 14.87 8.01 -3.84
CA ASP A 19 16.26 7.78 -4.21
C ASP A 19 16.85 6.54 -3.53
N ASP A 20 18.04 6.10 -3.98
CA ASP A 20 18.79 4.98 -3.37
C ASP A 20 19.45 5.36 -2.02
N GLY A 21 18.98 6.43 -1.39
CA GLY A 21 19.50 6.94 -0.13
C GLY A 21 19.03 6.15 1.10
N ASP A 22 19.46 6.65 2.26
CA ASP A 22 19.14 6.05 3.57
C ASP A 22 18.08 6.83 4.35
N ASP A 23 17.42 7.82 3.73
CA ASP A 23 16.41 8.67 4.37
C ASP A 23 15.18 7.88 4.83
N TRP A 24 14.89 6.74 4.17
CA TRP A 24 13.87 5.81 4.62
C TRP A 24 14.15 5.27 6.03
N ARG A 25 15.42 5.13 6.45
CA ARG A 25 15.78 4.62 7.79
C ARG A 25 15.42 5.60 8.88
N THR A 26 15.70 6.88 8.69
CA THR A 26 15.33 7.93 9.64
C THR A 26 13.81 8.03 9.78
N ILE A 27 13.08 7.93 8.66
CA ILE A 27 11.62 7.94 8.66
C ILE A 27 11.03 6.68 9.34
N SER A 28 11.55 5.50 9.00
CA SER A 28 11.17 4.23 9.63
C SER A 28 11.43 4.23 11.14
N ASN A 29 12.64 4.64 11.56
CA ASN A 29 13.03 4.71 12.97
C ASN A 29 12.22 5.73 13.78
N ALA A 30 11.68 6.77 13.13
CA ALA A 30 10.74 7.69 13.75
C ALA A 30 9.33 7.08 13.98
N GLY A 31 9.12 5.82 13.62
CA GLY A 31 7.85 5.11 13.79
C GLY A 31 6.84 5.40 12.68
N ALA A 32 7.29 5.90 11.52
CA ALA A 32 6.39 6.24 10.41
C ALA A 32 5.56 5.04 9.95
N VAL A 33 6.16 3.85 9.80
CA VAL A 33 5.47 2.64 9.30
C VAL A 33 4.24 2.30 10.16
N PHE A 34 4.36 2.33 11.48
CA PHE A 34 3.25 2.07 12.40
C PHE A 34 2.17 3.16 12.31
N SER A 35 2.59 4.43 12.26
CA SER A 35 1.67 5.58 12.15
C SER A 35 0.89 5.59 10.84
N LEU A 36 1.58 5.31 9.72
CA LEU A 36 0.96 5.20 8.40
C LEU A 36 -0.05 4.06 8.36
N THR A 37 0.33 2.89 8.89
CA THR A 37 -0.54 1.70 8.93
C THR A 37 -1.81 1.95 9.72
N ALA A 38 -1.72 2.64 10.86
CA ALA A 38 -2.89 3.02 11.67
C ALA A 38 -3.84 3.99 10.93
N GLN A 39 -3.32 4.81 10.02
CA GLN A 39 -4.09 5.83 9.29
C GLN A 39 -4.63 5.34 7.93
N LEU A 40 -4.21 4.17 7.45
CA LEU A 40 -4.70 3.55 6.21
C LEU A 40 -6.23 3.39 6.16
N GLY A 41 -6.91 3.37 7.31
CA GLY A 41 -8.37 3.29 7.42
C GLY A 41 -9.12 4.61 7.20
N THR A 42 -8.45 5.70 6.82
CA THR A 42 -9.08 7.01 6.60
C THR A 42 -10.13 6.99 5.48
N SER A 43 -11.17 7.81 5.60
CA SER A 43 -12.22 7.98 4.58
C SER A 43 -11.80 8.88 3.43
N ASN A 44 -10.79 9.74 3.63
CA ASN A 44 -10.26 10.65 2.63
C ASN A 44 -9.42 9.88 1.62
N ALA A 45 -9.87 9.83 0.36
CA ALA A 45 -9.23 9.04 -0.68
C ALA A 45 -7.82 9.54 -1.04
N GLN A 46 -7.61 10.86 -1.11
CA GLN A 46 -6.29 11.43 -1.46
C GLN A 46 -5.26 11.15 -0.37
N LEU A 47 -5.66 11.34 0.90
CA LEU A 47 -4.81 10.98 2.02
C LEU A 47 -4.55 9.46 2.07
N GLN A 48 -5.57 8.63 1.85
CA GLN A 48 -5.42 7.17 1.82
C GLN A 48 -4.43 6.74 0.73
N GLU A 49 -4.52 7.34 -0.46
CA GLU A 49 -3.60 7.10 -1.57
C GLU A 49 -2.17 7.48 -1.19
N ALA A 50 -1.95 8.70 -0.68
CA ALA A 50 -0.63 9.16 -0.27
C ALA A 50 -0.01 8.30 0.84
N LEU A 51 -0.81 7.85 1.81
CA LEU A 51 -0.37 6.94 2.87
C LEU A 51 0.08 5.58 2.33
N ILE A 52 -0.69 4.98 1.42
CA ILE A 52 -0.36 3.68 0.82
C ILE A 52 0.92 3.80 -0.03
N THR A 53 1.03 4.86 -0.82
CA THR A 53 2.19 5.10 -1.69
C THR A 53 3.48 5.25 -0.89
N LEU A 54 3.48 6.09 0.15
CA LEU A 54 4.64 6.24 1.02
C LEU A 54 5.00 4.91 1.70
N LEU A 55 4.00 4.17 2.20
CA LEU A 55 4.22 2.88 2.81
C LEU A 55 4.80 1.85 1.83
N ALA A 56 4.40 1.89 0.55
CA ALA A 56 4.93 1.03 -0.50
C ALA A 56 6.42 1.29 -0.75
N ILE A 57 6.82 2.57 -0.82
CA ILE A 57 8.23 2.96 -0.96
C ILE A 57 9.04 2.49 0.24
N LEU A 58 8.57 2.74 1.46
CA LEU A 58 9.25 2.26 2.67
C LEU A 58 9.40 0.73 2.65
N CYS A 59 8.35 0.00 2.26
CA CYS A 59 8.35 -1.46 2.15
C CYS A 59 9.19 -2.01 0.98
N ALA A 60 9.85 -1.17 0.18
CA ALA A 60 10.93 -1.63 -0.70
C ALA A 60 12.13 -2.17 0.11
N HIS A 61 12.26 -1.73 1.37
CA HIS A 61 13.30 -2.16 2.29
C HIS A 61 12.81 -3.27 3.24
N PRO A 62 13.62 -4.32 3.49
CA PRO A 62 13.18 -5.48 4.25
C PRO A 62 12.78 -5.14 5.70
N GLU A 63 13.46 -4.22 6.36
CA GLU A 63 13.17 -3.80 7.74
C GLU A 63 11.76 -3.18 7.84
N CYS A 64 11.38 -2.35 6.87
CA CYS A 64 10.05 -1.76 6.81
C CYS A 64 8.96 -2.79 6.53
N ARG A 65 9.26 -3.85 5.75
CA ARG A 65 8.30 -4.95 5.51
C ARG A 65 7.96 -5.69 6.81
N GLU A 66 8.97 -5.95 7.64
CA GLU A 66 8.78 -6.58 8.95
C GLU A 66 7.97 -5.67 9.87
N GLN A 67 8.30 -4.39 9.94
CA GLN A 67 7.52 -3.40 10.70
C GLN A 67 6.06 -3.31 10.22
N ALA A 68 5.81 -3.36 8.91
CA ALA A 68 4.45 -3.34 8.36
C ALA A 68 3.67 -4.61 8.72
N ALA A 69 4.33 -5.78 8.73
CA ALA A 69 3.74 -7.03 9.20
C ALA A 69 3.38 -6.93 10.70
N ASP A 70 4.29 -6.42 11.53
CA ASP A 70 4.08 -6.23 12.96
C ASP A 70 3.01 -5.18 13.27
N ALA A 71 2.85 -4.19 12.39
CA ALA A 71 1.82 -3.15 12.48
C ALA A 71 0.41 -3.63 12.09
N ASN A 72 0.22 -4.93 11.81
CA ASN A 72 -1.05 -5.50 11.31
C ASN A 72 -1.52 -4.85 10.00
N ALA A 73 -0.61 -4.57 9.06
CA ALA A 73 -0.98 -4.03 7.76
C ALA A 73 -1.78 -5.03 6.88
N MET A 74 -1.58 -6.34 7.07
CA MET A 74 -2.14 -7.37 6.16
C MET A 74 -3.68 -7.36 6.08
N PRO A 75 -4.44 -7.36 7.20
CA PRO A 75 -5.91 -7.31 7.13
C PRO A 75 -6.45 -5.99 6.57
N ILE A 76 -5.71 -4.91 6.77
CA ILE A 76 -6.07 -3.60 6.21
C ILE A 76 -5.88 -3.65 4.70
N LEU A 77 -4.77 -4.22 4.23
CA LEU A 77 -4.47 -4.39 2.81
C LEU A 77 -5.48 -5.26 2.08
N THR A 78 -5.91 -6.39 2.66
CA THR A 78 -6.91 -7.26 2.02
C THR A 78 -8.24 -6.53 1.80
N ARG A 79 -8.63 -5.67 2.74
CA ARG A 79 -9.78 -4.77 2.58
C ARG A 79 -9.55 -3.72 1.49
N LEU A 80 -8.36 -3.10 1.42
CA LEU A 80 -8.04 -2.10 0.41
C LEU A 80 -7.98 -2.69 -1.01
N LEU A 81 -7.54 -3.94 -1.16
CA LEU A 81 -7.60 -4.69 -2.42
C LEU A 81 -9.04 -4.94 -2.89
N SER A 82 -10.01 -4.90 -1.98
CA SER A 82 -11.45 -5.02 -2.27
C SER A 82 -12.16 -3.66 -2.37
N SER A 83 -11.40 -2.55 -2.37
CA SER A 83 -11.97 -1.21 -2.47
C SER A 83 -12.67 -1.00 -3.82
N SER A 84 -13.81 -0.30 -3.81
CA SER A 84 -14.49 0.13 -5.04
C SER A 84 -13.77 1.25 -5.78
N ARG A 85 -12.74 1.84 -5.17
CA ARG A 85 -11.94 2.91 -5.77
C ARG A 85 -10.70 2.32 -6.44
N THR A 86 -10.65 2.45 -7.77
CA THR A 86 -9.58 1.87 -8.61
C THR A 86 -8.19 2.42 -8.29
N ASN A 87 -8.06 3.69 -7.92
CA ASN A 87 -6.80 4.28 -7.48
C ASN A 87 -6.28 3.62 -6.19
N ILE A 88 -7.14 3.48 -5.17
CA ILE A 88 -6.78 2.82 -3.91
C ILE A 88 -6.43 1.35 -4.13
N GLN A 89 -7.17 0.65 -4.99
CA GLN A 89 -6.86 -0.72 -5.39
C GLN A 89 -5.48 -0.84 -6.03
N ARG A 90 -5.13 0.07 -6.96
CA ARG A 90 -3.82 0.09 -7.61
C ARG A 90 -2.69 0.35 -6.62
N CYS A 91 -2.84 1.32 -5.71
CA CYS A 91 -1.84 1.58 -4.68
C CYS A 91 -1.70 0.38 -3.71
N ALA A 92 -2.82 -0.23 -3.32
CA ALA A 92 -2.81 -1.42 -2.47
C ALA A 92 -2.10 -2.60 -3.15
N LEU A 93 -2.29 -2.80 -4.45
CA LEU A 93 -1.56 -3.79 -5.24
C LEU A 93 -0.05 -3.51 -5.24
N ALA A 94 0.36 -2.25 -5.44
CA ALA A 94 1.77 -1.87 -5.42
C ALA A 94 2.42 -2.19 -4.05
N LEU A 95 1.75 -1.84 -2.95
CA LEU A 95 2.22 -2.20 -1.61
C LEU A 95 2.25 -3.72 -1.39
N THR A 96 1.24 -4.45 -1.88
CA THR A 96 1.18 -5.91 -1.81
C THR A 96 2.36 -6.54 -2.55
N GLN A 97 2.72 -6.02 -3.73
CA GLN A 97 3.88 -6.48 -4.49
C GLN A 97 5.20 -6.28 -3.70
N GLN A 98 5.36 -5.12 -3.05
CA GLN A 98 6.54 -4.85 -2.24
C GLN A 98 6.64 -5.76 -1.02
N LEU A 99 5.52 -6.06 -0.37
CA LEU A 99 5.47 -6.94 0.80
C LEU A 99 5.70 -8.40 0.44
N CYS A 100 5.15 -8.88 -0.67
CA CYS A 100 5.32 -10.26 -1.14
C CYS A 100 6.76 -10.61 -1.55
N ALA A 101 7.68 -9.64 -1.60
CA ALA A 101 9.12 -9.92 -1.66
C ALA A 101 9.63 -10.68 -0.42
N SER A 102 8.89 -10.65 0.70
CA SER A 102 9.11 -11.50 1.86
C SER A 102 8.09 -12.63 1.89
N LYS A 103 8.57 -13.89 1.97
CA LYS A 103 7.70 -15.07 2.08
C LYS A 103 6.75 -14.97 3.28
N ARG A 104 7.24 -14.48 4.42
CA ARG A 104 6.43 -14.31 5.64
C ARG A 104 5.26 -13.34 5.43
N ALA A 105 5.50 -12.22 4.77
CA ALA A 105 4.44 -11.24 4.50
C ALA A 105 3.46 -11.75 3.44
N CYS A 106 3.95 -12.50 2.44
CA CYS A 106 3.11 -13.17 1.45
C CYS A 106 2.16 -14.20 2.10
N ASP A 107 2.70 -15.08 2.95
CA ASP A 107 1.91 -16.09 3.67
C ASP A 107 0.85 -15.41 4.56
N ALA A 108 1.22 -14.35 5.30
CA ALA A 108 0.29 -13.60 6.14
C ALA A 108 -0.81 -12.88 5.33
N LEU A 109 -0.52 -12.42 4.11
CA LEU A 109 -1.50 -11.86 3.18
C LEU A 109 -2.50 -12.92 2.70
N LEU A 110 -2.00 -14.12 2.36
CA LEU A 110 -2.84 -15.23 1.92
C LEU A 110 -3.75 -15.71 3.05
N ASP A 111 -3.20 -15.88 4.27
CA ASP A 111 -3.96 -16.22 5.47
C ASP A 111 -5.00 -15.14 5.81
N GLY A 112 -4.70 -13.87 5.51
CA GLY A 112 -5.62 -12.75 5.63
C GLY A 112 -6.72 -12.70 4.55
N GLY A 113 -6.75 -13.65 3.62
CA GLY A 113 -7.78 -13.77 2.59
C GLY A 113 -7.54 -12.92 1.34
N ALA A 114 -6.29 -12.50 1.07
CA ALA A 114 -5.97 -11.68 -0.11
C ALA A 114 -6.19 -12.42 -1.45
N ALA A 115 -6.24 -13.74 -1.44
CA ALA A 115 -6.37 -14.55 -2.65
C ALA A 115 -7.65 -14.24 -3.46
N ALA A 116 -8.80 -14.08 -2.79
CA ALA A 116 -10.06 -13.81 -3.47
C ALA A 116 -10.10 -12.40 -4.12
N PRO A 117 -9.71 -11.31 -3.43
CA PRO A 117 -9.56 -9.99 -4.04
C PRO A 117 -8.62 -9.99 -5.23
N LEU A 118 -7.45 -10.65 -5.13
CA LEU A 118 -6.48 -10.74 -6.22
C LEU A 118 -7.02 -11.51 -7.44
N ALA A 119 -7.72 -12.62 -7.21
CA ALA A 119 -8.37 -13.37 -8.30
C ALA A 119 -9.50 -12.57 -8.96
N SER A 120 -10.26 -11.79 -8.16
CA SER A 120 -11.31 -10.92 -8.70
C SER A 120 -10.71 -9.84 -9.61
N LEU A 121 -9.56 -9.28 -9.24
CA LEU A 121 -8.84 -8.26 -10.01
C LEU A 121 -8.35 -8.78 -11.37
N LEU A 122 -7.92 -10.04 -11.44
CA LEU A 122 -7.60 -10.68 -12.73
C LEU A 122 -8.83 -10.78 -13.64
N SER A 123 -10.00 -11.04 -13.05
CA SER A 123 -11.25 -11.17 -13.80
C SER A 123 -11.80 -9.81 -14.27
N THR A 124 -11.64 -8.75 -13.47
CA THR A 124 -11.98 -7.38 -13.89
C THR A 124 -10.99 -6.80 -14.88
N SER A 125 -9.70 -7.10 -14.76
CA SER A 125 -8.68 -6.69 -15.75
C SER A 125 -8.91 -7.38 -17.09
N ALA A 126 -9.27 -8.67 -17.08
CA ALA A 126 -9.66 -9.40 -18.28
C ALA A 126 -10.97 -8.89 -18.90
N ALA A 127 -11.85 -8.26 -18.11
CA ALA A 127 -13.06 -7.62 -18.63
C ALA A 127 -12.79 -6.21 -19.21
N SER A 128 -11.82 -5.46 -18.67
CA SER A 128 -11.43 -4.15 -19.21
C SER A 128 -10.63 -4.22 -20.51
N ASP A 129 -10.04 -5.36 -20.84
CA ASP A 129 -9.33 -5.57 -22.12
C ASP A 129 -10.26 -5.98 -23.28
N VAL A 130 -11.55 -6.26 -23.01
CA VAL A 130 -12.49 -6.75 -24.04
C VAL A 130 -13.38 -5.64 -24.63
N GLU A 131 -13.45 -4.44 -24.02
CA GLU A 131 -14.28 -3.33 -24.54
C GLU A 131 -13.54 -2.22 -25.29
N VAL A 132 -12.21 -2.29 -25.48
CA VAL A 132 -11.46 -1.27 -26.25
C VAL A 132 -11.07 -1.73 -27.67
N ALA A 133 -11.44 -2.95 -28.08
CA ALA A 133 -11.06 -3.51 -29.39
C ALA A 133 -12.17 -3.55 -30.47
N LEU A 134 -13.35 -2.94 -30.24
CA LEU A 134 -14.42 -2.87 -31.24
C LEU A 134 -14.99 -1.44 -31.34
N ALA A 135 -14.20 -0.54 -31.92
CA ALA A 135 -14.67 0.69 -32.58
C ALA A 135 -13.86 0.93 -33.85
#